data_AF-A0A930FFH3-F1
#
_entry.id   AF-A0A930FFH3-F1
#
_cell.length_a   1.000
_cell.length_b   1.000
_cell.length_c   1.000
_cell.angle_alpha   90.00
_cell.angle_beta   90.00
_cell.angle_gamma   90.00
#
_symmetry.space_group_name_H-M   'P 1'
#
loop_
_entity.id
_entity.type
_entity.pdbx_description
1 polymer ?
#
loop_
_entity_poly.entity_id
_entity_poly.type
_entity_poly.pdbx_seq_one_letter_code
_entity_poly.pdbx_strand_id
1 'polypeptide(L)'
;DLTGYITEGQIVLDRDLYLNNINPPIGILSSLSRLMKDGIGEGYTRADHQDVANQLFACYAKVQDARSLASVIGEDELSPLDKQYIAFGKRFESIFLGQGYRVNRSMKETLGLGWALLSLLPKEALDRLDPKIIEANYDSEHAEHTIQLIIKGEE
;
A
#
# COMPACT_ATOMS: atom_id res chain seq x y z
N ASP A 1 -4.20 20.56 16.24
CA ASP A 1 -3.58 19.65 17.24
C ASP A 1 -4.61 19.08 18.22
N LEU A 2 -5.44 19.90 18.88
CA LEU A 2 -6.44 19.44 19.87
C LEU A 2 -7.35 18.28 19.41
N THR A 3 -7.77 18.26 18.14
CA THR A 3 -8.60 17.16 17.61
C THR A 3 -7.88 15.81 17.65
N GLY A 4 -6.57 15.77 17.37
CA GLY A 4 -5.77 14.54 17.41
C GLY A 4 -5.49 14.04 18.84
N TYR A 5 -5.57 14.92 19.84
CA TYR A 5 -5.51 14.52 21.25
C TYR A 5 -6.82 13.95 21.78
N ILE A 6 -7.96 14.33 21.18
CA ILE A 6 -9.29 13.93 21.61
C ILE A 6 -9.76 12.66 20.88
N THR A 7 -9.52 12.60 19.57
CA THR A 7 -10.01 11.52 18.71
C THR A 7 -9.03 10.35 18.62
N GLU A 8 -9.56 9.18 18.27
CA GLU A 8 -8.82 7.91 18.20
C GLU A 8 -8.07 7.73 16.88
N GLY A 9 -7.82 8.81 16.14
CA GLY A 9 -7.16 8.76 14.84
C GLY A 9 -7.56 9.90 13.93
N GLN A 10 -6.96 9.91 12.75
CA GLN A 10 -7.23 10.90 11.72
C GLN A 10 -7.01 10.29 10.34
N ILE A 11 -7.76 10.80 9.36
CA ILE A 11 -7.53 10.56 7.94
C ILE A 11 -7.06 11.89 7.36
N VAL A 12 -5.83 11.91 6.85
CA VAL A 12 -5.20 13.10 6.29
C VAL A 12 -5.32 13.06 4.77
N LEU A 13 -5.77 14.17 4.18
CA LEU A 13 -5.75 14.35 2.74
C LEU A 13 -4.40 14.94 2.33
N ASP A 14 -3.71 14.24 1.43
CA ASP A 14 -2.38 14.61 0.95
C ASP A 14 -2.49 15.46 -0.33
N ARG A 15 -1.85 16.62 -0.32
CA ARG A 15 -1.92 17.56 -1.44
C ARG A 15 -1.15 17.07 -2.65
N ASP A 16 -0.02 16.39 -2.46
CA ASP A 16 0.81 15.93 -3.56
C ASP A 16 0.14 14.76 -4.29
N LEU A 17 -0.53 13.87 -3.55
CA LEU A 17 -1.38 12.84 -4.15
C LEU A 17 -2.51 13.47 -5.00
N TYR A 18 -3.18 14.50 -4.48
CA TYR A 18 -4.22 15.20 -5.24
C TYR A 18 -3.68 15.86 -6.51
N LEU A 19 -2.52 16.53 -6.44
CA LEU A 19 -1.88 17.16 -7.60
C LEU A 19 -1.42 16.14 -8.65
N ASN A 20 -1.12 14.90 -8.24
CA ASN A 20 -0.82 13.78 -9.12
C ASN A 20 -2.08 13.02 -9.60
N ASN A 21 -3.28 13.60 -9.45
CA ASN A 21 -4.57 13.01 -9.85
C ASN A 21 -4.90 11.67 -9.15
N ILE A 22 -4.34 11.43 -7.96
CA ILE A 22 -4.70 10.26 -7.15
C ILE A 22 -5.95 10.58 -6.34
N ASN A 23 -6.98 9.73 -6.45
CA ASN A 23 -8.25 9.95 -5.77
C ASN A 23 -8.87 8.64 -5.21
N PRO A 24 -9.22 8.59 -3.91
CA PRO A 24 -9.05 9.65 -2.90
C PRO A 24 -7.58 9.90 -2.51
N PRO A 25 -7.17 11.17 -2.30
CA PRO A 25 -5.78 11.52 -2.01
C PRO A 25 -5.45 11.29 -0.52
N ILE A 26 -5.43 10.05 -0.06
CA ILE A 26 -5.21 9.72 1.37
C ILE A 26 -3.72 9.61 1.69
N GLY A 27 -3.22 10.47 2.57
CA GLY A 27 -1.86 10.42 3.10
C GLY A 27 -1.72 9.33 4.17
N ILE A 28 -1.34 8.11 3.77
CA ILE A 28 -1.34 6.97 4.71
C ILE A 28 -0.32 7.07 5.85
N LEU A 29 0.84 7.70 5.62
CA LEU A 29 1.89 7.82 6.65
C LEU A 29 1.54 8.81 7.77
N SER A 30 0.65 9.77 7.48
CA SER A 30 0.15 10.77 8.44
C SER A 30 -1.24 10.42 9.00
N SER A 31 -1.89 9.38 8.45
CA SER A 31 -3.18 8.87 8.89
C SER A 31 -3.01 7.74 9.91
N LEU A 32 -3.98 7.60 10.82
CA LEU A 32 -3.96 6.58 11.86
C LEU A 32 -5.38 6.23 12.31
N SER A 33 -5.60 4.96 12.68
CA SER A 33 -6.77 4.53 13.47
C SER A 33 -6.29 3.69 14.65
N ARG A 34 -6.52 4.15 15.89
CA ARG A 34 -6.14 3.43 17.12
C ARG A 34 -7.03 2.23 17.40
N LEU A 35 -8.24 2.23 16.85
CA LEU A 35 -9.24 1.17 17.03
C LEU A 35 -9.14 0.06 15.97
N MET A 36 -8.27 0.21 14.97
CA MET A 36 -8.12 -0.76 13.88
C MET A 36 -7.92 -2.18 14.39
N LYS A 37 -7.06 -2.36 15.40
CA LYS A 37 -6.73 -3.66 15.99
C LYS A 37 -7.96 -4.43 16.50
N ASP A 38 -9.01 -3.72 16.91
CA ASP A 38 -10.23 -4.31 17.48
C ASP A 38 -11.27 -4.63 16.40
N GLY A 39 -11.07 -4.17 15.16
CA GLY A 39 -11.99 -4.34 14.03
C GLY A 39 -11.46 -5.26 12.91
N ILE A 40 -10.32 -5.90 13.10
CA ILE A 40 -9.67 -6.74 12.08
C ILE A 40 -9.37 -8.15 12.61
N GLY A 41 -8.93 -9.04 11.72
CA GLY A 41 -8.57 -10.41 12.06
C GLY A 41 -9.71 -11.41 11.81
N GLU A 42 -9.50 -12.62 12.32
CA GLU A 42 -10.44 -13.74 12.17
C GLU A 42 -11.79 -13.42 12.84
N GLY A 43 -12.89 -13.78 12.16
CA GLY A 43 -14.25 -13.44 12.60
C GLY A 43 -14.72 -12.03 12.23
N TYR A 44 -13.83 -11.12 11.81
CA TYR A 44 -14.17 -9.76 11.38
C TYR A 44 -13.91 -9.52 9.88
N THR A 45 -12.68 -9.76 9.43
CA THR A 45 -12.26 -9.47 8.04
C THR A 45 -11.54 -10.66 7.42
N ARG A 46 -10.26 -10.85 7.75
CA ARG A 46 -9.40 -11.96 7.35
C ARG A 46 -8.24 -12.08 8.35
N ALA A 47 -7.71 -13.28 8.54
CA ALA A 47 -6.68 -13.55 9.55
C ALA A 47 -5.37 -12.75 9.33
N ASP A 48 -4.99 -12.49 8.08
CA ASP A 48 -3.76 -11.83 7.66
C ASP A 48 -3.89 -10.30 7.51
N HIS A 49 -5.03 -9.70 7.85
CA HIS A 49 -5.28 -8.27 7.63
C HIS A 49 -4.21 -7.40 8.30
N GLN A 50 -3.91 -7.66 9.58
CA GLN A 50 -2.93 -6.88 10.34
C GLN A 50 -1.55 -6.96 9.70
N ASP A 51 -1.15 -8.14 9.22
CA ASP A 51 0.15 -8.40 8.64
C ASP A 51 0.30 -7.69 7.29
N VAL A 52 -0.70 -7.83 6.40
CA VAL A 52 -0.75 -7.15 5.11
C VAL A 52 -0.71 -5.63 5.28
N ALA A 53 -1.51 -5.09 6.21
CA ALA A 53 -1.53 -3.65 6.48
C ALA A 53 -0.16 -3.14 6.96
N ASN A 54 0.48 -3.86 7.88
CA ASN A 54 1.79 -3.51 8.41
C ASN A 54 2.88 -3.57 7.34
N GLN A 55 2.86 -4.60 6.49
CA GLN A 55 3.83 -4.74 5.40
C GLN A 55 3.65 -3.65 4.35
N LEU A 56 2.41 -3.36 3.91
CA LEU A 56 2.14 -2.28 2.96
C LEU A 56 2.58 -0.92 3.49
N PHE A 57 2.31 -0.63 4.77
CA PHE A 57 2.75 0.61 5.42
C PHE A 57 4.28 0.72 5.43
N ALA A 58 4.98 -0.36 5.77
CA ALA A 58 6.44 -0.37 5.79
C ALA A 58 7.06 -0.22 4.39
N CYS A 59 6.51 -0.92 3.39
CA CYS A 59 6.93 -0.76 2.00
C CYS A 59 6.73 0.68 1.52
N TYR A 60 5.58 1.29 1.82
CA TYR A 60 5.31 2.67 1.41
C TYR A 60 6.20 3.70 2.14
N ALA A 61 6.58 3.46 3.40
CA ALA A 61 7.59 4.27 4.08
C ALA A 61 8.95 4.20 3.34
N LYS A 62 9.39 2.99 2.95
CA LYS A 62 10.61 2.80 2.14
C LYS A 62 10.54 3.50 0.77
N VAL A 63 9.35 3.65 0.17
CA VAL A 63 9.16 4.46 -1.05
C VAL A 63 9.52 5.93 -0.81
N GLN A 64 9.10 6.52 0.31
CA GLN A 64 9.39 7.93 0.61
C GLN A 64 10.88 8.14 0.87
N ASP A 65 11.53 7.19 1.56
CA ASP A 65 12.99 7.21 1.75
C ASP A 65 13.72 7.11 0.41
N ALA A 66 13.30 6.18 -0.46
CA ALA A 66 13.88 6.02 -1.79
C ALA A 66 13.67 7.25 -2.68
N ARG A 67 12.50 7.89 -2.65
CA ARG A 67 12.22 9.15 -3.37
C ARG A 67 13.08 10.30 -2.84
N SER A 68 13.22 10.40 -1.53
CA SER A 68 14.08 11.39 -0.89
C SER A 68 15.53 11.20 -1.31
N LEU A 69 16.05 9.97 -1.30
CA LEU A 69 17.38 9.66 -1.78
C LEU A 69 17.54 9.98 -3.28
N ALA A 70 16.56 9.60 -4.11
CA ALA A 70 16.55 9.89 -5.54
C ALA A 70 16.68 11.39 -5.84
N SER A 71 16.03 12.24 -5.03
CA SER A 71 16.09 13.69 -5.18
C SER A 71 17.48 14.28 -4.90
N VAL A 72 18.34 13.56 -4.18
CA VAL A 72 19.69 13.98 -3.81
C VAL A 72 20.73 13.45 -4.80
N ILE A 73 20.66 12.17 -5.17
CA ILE A 73 21.69 11.50 -5.99
C ILE A 73 21.25 11.16 -7.43
N GLY A 74 19.97 11.31 -7.76
CA GLY A 74 19.36 10.89 -9.01
C GLY A 74 18.77 9.47 -8.94
N GLU A 75 17.71 9.20 -9.71
CA GLU A 75 17.03 7.90 -9.75
C GLU A 75 17.93 6.79 -10.34
N ASP A 76 18.82 7.14 -11.28
CA ASP A 76 19.73 6.18 -11.92
C ASP A 76 20.76 5.58 -10.96
N GLU A 77 21.15 6.33 -9.92
CA GLU A 77 22.14 5.94 -8.91
C GLU A 77 21.55 5.11 -7.76
N LEU A 78 20.23 4.90 -7.75
CA LEU A 78 19.57 4.10 -6.73
C LEU A 78 19.90 2.61 -6.82
N SER A 79 19.83 1.94 -5.68
CA SER A 79 19.95 0.49 -5.63
C SER A 79 18.81 -0.17 -6.43
N PRO A 80 19.01 -1.40 -6.97
CA PRO A 80 17.95 -2.11 -7.68
C PRO A 80 16.67 -2.27 -6.85
N LEU A 81 16.80 -2.45 -5.53
CA LEU A 81 15.67 -2.58 -4.62
C LEU A 81 14.93 -1.24 -4.42
N ASP A 82 15.65 -0.12 -4.30
CA ASP A 82 15.02 1.20 -4.19
C ASP A 82 14.24 1.58 -5.45
N LYS A 83 14.78 1.24 -6.63
CA LYS A 83 14.05 1.39 -7.90
C LYS A 83 12.76 0.57 -7.92
N GLN A 84 12.78 -0.65 -7.38
CA GLN A 84 11.58 -1.47 -7.22
C GLN A 84 10.59 -0.86 -6.22
N TYR A 85 11.04 -0.28 -5.11
CA TYR A 85 10.16 0.46 -4.19
C TYR A 85 9.53 1.67 -4.88
N ILE A 86 10.26 2.45 -5.67
CA ILE A 86 9.68 3.57 -6.44
C ILE A 86 8.60 3.07 -7.40
N ALA A 87 8.86 1.97 -8.12
CA ALA A 87 7.88 1.37 -9.03
C ALA A 87 6.64 0.85 -8.26
N PHE A 88 6.84 0.17 -7.15
CA PHE A 88 5.77 -0.26 -6.23
C PHE A 88 4.94 0.93 -5.75
N GLY A 89 5.59 2.03 -5.34
CA GLY A 89 4.93 3.24 -4.86
C GLY A 89 4.01 3.87 -5.90
N LYS A 90 4.48 3.98 -7.14
CA LYS A 90 3.66 4.47 -8.27
C LYS A 90 2.41 3.61 -8.46
N ARG A 91 2.55 2.27 -8.42
CA ARG A 91 1.42 1.32 -8.54
C ARG A 91 0.49 1.36 -7.33
N PHE A 92 1.04 1.47 -6.12
CA PHE A 92 0.28 1.56 -4.89
C PHE A 92 -0.59 2.82 -4.87
N GLU A 93 -0.02 3.97 -5.24
CA GLU A 93 -0.77 5.23 -5.32
C GLU A 93 -1.86 5.18 -6.38
N SER A 94 -1.56 4.72 -7.60
CA SER A 94 -2.54 4.72 -8.68
C SER A 94 -3.64 3.68 -8.49
N ILE A 95 -3.31 2.46 -8.05
CA ILE A 95 -4.24 1.34 -8.03
C ILE A 95 -4.82 1.09 -6.64
N PHE A 96 -3.99 1.12 -5.59
CA PHE A 96 -4.49 0.84 -4.22
C PHE A 96 -5.25 2.03 -3.66
N LEU A 97 -4.62 3.20 -3.63
CA LEU A 97 -5.22 4.43 -3.12
C LEU A 97 -6.18 5.06 -4.13
N GLY A 98 -5.80 5.11 -5.40
CA GLY A 98 -6.54 5.73 -6.51
C GLY A 98 -7.78 4.97 -6.98
N GLN A 99 -8.70 4.64 -6.07
CA GLN A 99 -9.90 3.86 -6.38
C GLN A 99 -10.97 4.60 -7.23
N GLY A 100 -10.95 5.94 -7.23
CA GLY A 100 -11.98 6.75 -7.86
C GLY A 100 -13.29 6.82 -7.05
N TYR A 101 -14.26 7.60 -7.54
CA TYR A 101 -15.49 7.92 -6.79
C TYR A 101 -16.61 6.88 -6.90
N ARG A 102 -16.54 5.98 -7.89
CA ARG A 102 -17.64 5.07 -8.26
C ARG A 102 -17.37 3.60 -7.97
N VAL A 103 -16.17 3.27 -7.52
CA VAL A 103 -15.78 1.91 -7.21
C VAL A 103 -16.05 1.66 -5.73
N ASN A 104 -16.63 0.52 -5.40
CA ASN A 104 -16.85 0.06 -4.03
C ASN A 104 -16.18 -1.30 -3.85
N ARG A 105 -14.98 -1.31 -3.24
CA ARG A 105 -14.21 -2.54 -2.98
C ARG A 105 -14.59 -3.14 -1.63
N SER A 106 -14.83 -4.44 -1.63
CA SER A 106 -14.95 -5.23 -0.41
C SER A 106 -13.60 -5.39 0.28
N MET A 107 -13.61 -5.71 1.58
CA MET A 107 -12.38 -5.99 2.33
C MET A 107 -11.56 -7.15 1.73
N LYS A 108 -12.23 -8.14 1.14
CA LYS A 108 -11.53 -9.27 0.50
C LYS A 108 -10.77 -8.82 -0.76
N GLU A 109 -11.40 -7.98 -1.57
CA GLU A 109 -10.76 -7.41 -2.77
C GLU A 109 -9.60 -6.50 -2.38
N THR A 110 -9.77 -5.63 -1.38
CA THR A 110 -8.70 -4.75 -0.89
C THR A 110 -7.50 -5.55 -0.39
N LEU A 111 -7.72 -6.59 0.43
CA LEU A 111 -6.63 -7.41 0.93
C LEU A 111 -5.99 -8.29 -0.16
N GLY A 112 -6.76 -8.75 -1.15
CA GLY A 112 -6.24 -9.43 -2.33
C GLY A 112 -5.35 -8.52 -3.18
N LEU A 113 -5.79 -7.27 -3.40
CA LEU A 113 -5.02 -6.26 -4.11
C LEU A 113 -3.74 -5.88 -3.35
N GLY A 114 -3.82 -5.82 -2.02
CA GLY A 114 -2.64 -5.65 -1.16
C GLY A 114 -1.59 -6.73 -1.42
N TRP A 115 -1.99 -8.00 -1.47
CA TRP A 115 -1.09 -9.10 -1.82
C TRP A 115 -0.54 -9.02 -3.24
N ALA A 116 -1.37 -8.67 -4.21
CA ALA A 116 -0.91 -8.48 -5.59
C ALA A 116 0.21 -7.42 -5.65
N LEU A 117 0.04 -6.29 -4.97
CA LEU A 117 1.06 -5.24 -4.92
C LEU A 117 2.31 -5.68 -4.16
N LEU A 118 2.17 -6.36 -3.01
CA LEU A 118 3.31 -6.90 -2.27
C LEU A 118 4.11 -7.93 -3.08
N SER A 119 3.43 -8.69 -3.94
CA SER A 119 4.07 -9.70 -4.80
C SER A 119 4.85 -9.09 -5.98
N LEU A 120 4.76 -7.78 -6.21
CA LEU A 120 5.67 -7.06 -7.11
C LEU A 120 7.08 -6.91 -6.54
N LEU A 121 7.20 -6.97 -5.21
CA LEU A 121 8.46 -6.88 -4.52
C LEU A 121 9.07 -8.29 -4.35
N PRO A 122 10.40 -8.37 -4.24
CA PRO A 122 11.09 -9.63 -3.97
C PRO A 122 10.73 -10.10 -2.55
N LYS A 123 10.73 -11.41 -2.31
CA LYS A 123 10.32 -12.00 -1.02
C LYS A 123 11.17 -11.46 0.14
N GLU A 124 12.42 -11.13 -0.11
CA GLU A 124 13.36 -10.55 0.86
C GLU A 124 12.91 -9.16 1.36
N ALA A 125 12.08 -8.45 0.60
CA ALA A 125 11.51 -7.17 0.99
C ALA A 125 10.30 -7.31 1.93
N LEU A 126 9.73 -8.51 2.05
CA LEU A 126 8.54 -8.82 2.85
C LEU A 126 8.91 -9.21 4.29
N ASP A 127 9.71 -8.35 4.93
CA ASP A 127 10.38 -8.59 6.22
C ASP A 127 9.47 -8.57 7.47
N ARG A 128 8.20 -8.19 7.34
CA ARG A 128 7.22 -8.14 8.45
C ARG A 128 6.16 -9.24 8.39
N LEU A 129 6.27 -10.16 7.43
CA LEU A 129 5.33 -11.27 7.26
C LEU A 129 5.97 -12.59 7.69
N ASP A 130 5.18 -13.50 8.27
CA ASP A 130 5.63 -14.86 8.53
C ASP A 130 5.91 -15.58 7.19
N PRO A 131 7.06 -16.28 7.03
CA PRO A 131 7.36 -17.04 5.82
C PRO A 131 6.23 -17.96 5.34
N LYS A 132 5.46 -18.55 6.25
CA LYS A 132 4.31 -19.41 5.91
C LYS A 132 3.19 -18.63 5.22
N ILE A 133 2.95 -17.40 5.66
CA ILE A 133 1.93 -16.52 5.08
C ILE A 133 2.38 -16.06 3.69
N ILE A 134 3.67 -15.74 3.53
CA ILE A 134 4.26 -15.42 2.23
C ILE A 134 4.11 -16.61 1.28
N GLU A 135 4.49 -17.82 1.69
CA GLU A 135 4.39 -19.01 0.83
C GLU A 135 2.96 -19.30 0.36
N ALA A 136 1.97 -19.08 1.23
CA ALA A 136 0.57 -19.34 0.92
C ALA A 136 -0.08 -18.31 -0.01
N ASN A 137 0.42 -17.06 -0.07
CA ASN A 137 -0.26 -15.95 -0.75
C ASN A 137 0.59 -15.22 -1.80
N TYR A 138 1.91 -15.42 -1.82
CA TYR A 138 2.81 -14.77 -2.77
C TYR A 138 2.70 -15.43 -4.14
N ASP A 139 2.25 -14.66 -5.13
CA ASP A 139 2.19 -15.08 -6.52
C ASP A 139 2.45 -13.88 -7.43
N SER A 140 3.67 -13.81 -7.98
CA SER A 140 4.09 -12.70 -8.85
C SER A 140 3.40 -12.71 -10.21
N GLU A 141 3.08 -13.88 -10.77
CA GLU A 141 2.44 -13.96 -12.09
C GLU A 141 0.96 -13.55 -11.99
N HIS A 142 0.26 -14.05 -10.97
CA HIS A 142 -1.11 -13.67 -10.69
C HIS A 142 -1.23 -12.19 -10.31
N ALA A 143 -0.26 -11.65 -9.58
CA ALA A 143 -0.21 -10.25 -9.21
C ALA A 143 -0.18 -9.31 -10.42
N GLU A 144 0.76 -9.54 -11.35
CA GLU A 144 0.87 -8.72 -12.55
C GLU A 144 -0.42 -8.80 -13.38
N HIS A 145 -0.97 -9.99 -13.56
CA HIS A 145 -2.25 -10.15 -14.27
C HIS A 145 -3.41 -9.39 -13.60
N THR A 146 -3.53 -9.48 -12.28
CA THR A 146 -4.58 -8.78 -11.52
C THR A 146 -4.45 -7.27 -11.65
N ILE A 147 -3.23 -6.75 -11.54
CA ILE A 147 -2.94 -5.32 -11.69
C ILE A 147 -3.29 -4.83 -13.10
N GLN A 148 -2.90 -5.59 -14.13
CA GLN A 148 -3.20 -5.25 -15.52
C GLN A 148 -4.70 -5.26 -15.82
N LEU A 149 -5.47 -6.16 -15.21
CA LEU A 149 -6.92 -6.16 -15.34
C LEU A 149 -7.57 -4.91 -14.74
N ILE A 150 -7.08 -4.45 -13.59
CA ILE A 150 -7.60 -3.23 -12.95
C ILE A 150 -7.29 -2.01 -13.82
N ILE A 151 -6.05 -1.90 -14.31
CA ILE A 151 -5.65 -0.79 -15.20
C ILE A 151 -6.50 -0.78 -16.47
N LYS A 152 -6.75 -1.94 -17.09
CA LYS A 152 -7.58 -2.04 -18.30
C LYS A 152 -9.07 -1.80 -18.05
N GLY A 153 -9.55 -2.02 -16.83
CA GLY A 153 -10.94 -1.75 -16.43
C GLY A 153 -11.20 -0.29 -16.06
N GLU A 154 -10.15 0.54 -15.97
CA GLU A 154 -10.22 1.98 -15.72
C GLU A 154 -10.30 2.83 -17.01
N GLU A 155 -10.04 2.23 -18.19
CA GLU A 155 -10.27 2.82 -19.53
C GLU A 155 -11.70 2.60 -20.06
#